data_AF-A0A7V0JWC7-F1
#
_entry.id   AF-A0A7V0JWC7-F1
#
_cell.length_a   1.000
_cell.length_b   1.000
_cell.length_c   1.000
_cell.angle_alpha   90.00
_cell.angle_beta   90.00
_cell.angle_gamma   90.00
#
_symmetry.space_group_name_H-M   'P 1'
#
loop_
_entity.id
_entity.type
_entity.pdbx_description
1 polymer ?
#
loop_
_entity_poly.entity_id
_entity_poly.type
_entity_poly.pdbx_seq_one_letter_code
_entity_poly.pdbx_strand_id
1 'polypeptide(L)'
;MALLLFIVTVLPLSGMQSENKSGFGRQAEKLAKNWLKNKGFKIITTNFRTRIGEIDIIASRRGEIHFIEVKARRSSEYGSPQEAVNKRKLATILRVSQFFLKKFPEYKNFDLKYDFLGISFKDRINYEFIPDIVL
;
A
#
# COMPACT_ATOMS: atom_id res chain seq x y z
N MET A 1 -10.70 -17.49 -15.56
CA MET A 1 -10.39 -16.12 -16.01
C MET A 1 -11.21 -15.14 -15.18
N ALA A 2 -10.71 -14.77 -14.00
CA ALA A 2 -11.36 -13.81 -13.13
C ALA A 2 -10.87 -12.40 -13.51
N LEU A 3 -11.61 -11.76 -14.42
CA LEU A 3 -11.57 -10.32 -14.61
C LEU A 3 -12.53 -9.74 -13.58
N LEU A 4 -12.08 -9.04 -12.53
CA LEU A 4 -13.00 -8.23 -11.72
C LEU A 4 -12.31 -7.08 -10.97
N LEU A 5 -12.69 -5.86 -11.39
CA LEU A 5 -12.78 -4.58 -10.66
C LEU A 5 -11.49 -3.84 -10.23
N PHE A 6 -10.89 -3.12 -11.18
CA PHE A 6 -10.12 -1.90 -10.89
C PHE A 6 -11.07 -0.77 -10.49
N ILE A 7 -11.23 -0.50 -9.19
CA ILE A 7 -12.01 0.66 -8.72
C ILE A 7 -11.12 1.90 -8.75
N VAL A 8 -11.12 2.61 -9.89
CA VAL A 8 -10.53 3.95 -10.03
C VAL A 8 -11.37 4.94 -9.23
N THR A 9 -10.84 5.48 -8.14
CA THR A 9 -11.44 6.63 -7.45
C THR A 9 -10.78 7.91 -7.95
N VAL A 10 -11.56 8.86 -8.48
CA VAL A 10 -11.08 10.07 -9.17
C VAL A 10 -11.17 11.29 -8.25
N LEU A 11 -10.07 12.02 -8.05
CA LEU A 11 -10.05 13.33 -7.39
C LEU A 11 -9.27 14.36 -8.24
N PRO A 12 -9.74 15.62 -8.35
CA PRO A 12 -9.07 16.67 -9.13
C PRO A 12 -7.76 17.14 -8.47
N LEU A 13 -6.72 17.35 -9.27
CA LEU A 13 -5.41 17.87 -8.85
C LEU A 13 -5.42 19.39 -8.84
N SER A 14 -5.72 20.01 -7.70
CA SER A 14 -5.44 21.43 -7.47
C SER A 14 -4.27 21.56 -6.50
N GLY A 15 -3.10 22.03 -6.97
CA GLY A 15 -2.04 22.56 -6.08
C GLY A 15 -0.74 21.75 -5.89
N MET A 16 -0.45 20.71 -6.68
CA MET A 16 0.83 19.98 -6.54
C MET A 16 1.99 20.70 -7.27
N GLN A 17 2.61 21.68 -6.59
CA GLN A 17 3.94 22.17 -6.95
C GLN A 17 5.03 21.18 -6.50
N SER A 18 6.18 21.23 -7.18
CA SER A 18 7.26 20.26 -7.07
C SER A 18 7.94 20.25 -5.70
N GLU A 19 7.41 19.47 -4.76
CA GLU A 19 8.13 19.19 -3.51
C GLU A 19 9.25 18.15 -3.72
N ASN A 20 10.30 18.29 -2.91
CA ASN A 20 11.40 17.33 -2.77
C ASN A 20 10.88 15.89 -2.66
N LYS A 21 11.67 14.89 -3.10
CA LYS A 21 11.33 13.45 -3.06
C LYS A 21 10.71 13.00 -1.72
N SER A 22 11.15 13.58 -0.60
CA SER A 22 10.65 13.31 0.75
C SER A 22 9.22 13.83 1.01
N GLY A 23 8.88 15.02 0.53
CA GLY A 23 7.53 15.61 0.65
C GLY A 23 6.50 14.84 -0.17
N PHE A 24 6.89 14.45 -1.39
CA PHE A 24 6.05 13.65 -2.28
C PHE A 24 5.70 12.27 -1.71
N GLY A 25 6.67 11.56 -1.11
CA GLY A 25 6.42 10.28 -0.44
C GLY A 25 5.44 10.40 0.72
N ARG A 26 5.66 11.38 1.61
CA ARG A 26 4.77 11.63 2.76
C ARG A 26 3.35 12.02 2.33
N GLN A 27 3.21 12.79 1.26
CA GLN A 27 1.91 13.15 0.71
C GLN A 27 1.18 11.92 0.17
N ALA A 28 1.88 11.03 -0.55
CA ALA A 28 1.30 9.80 -1.05
C ALA A 28 0.88 8.85 0.07
N GLU A 29 1.66 8.69 1.13
CA GLU A 29 1.25 7.92 2.32
C GLU A 29 -0.03 8.50 2.96
N LYS A 30 -0.14 9.83 3.04
CA LYS A 30 -1.36 10.49 3.55
C LYS A 30 -2.58 10.16 2.68
N LEU A 31 -2.42 10.23 1.37
CA LEU A 31 -3.48 9.88 0.40
C LEU A 31 -3.85 8.40 0.49
N ALA A 32 -2.87 7.51 0.57
CA ALA A 32 -3.07 6.07 0.75
C ALA A 32 -3.90 5.76 1.99
N LYS A 33 -3.54 6.33 3.16
CA LYS A 33 -4.30 6.14 4.41
C LYS A 33 -5.75 6.58 4.27
N ASN A 34 -5.98 7.76 3.67
CA ASN A 34 -7.32 8.30 3.51
C ASN A 34 -8.16 7.43 2.56
N TRP A 35 -7.55 7.00 1.44
CA TRP A 35 -8.20 6.10 0.51
C TRP A 35 -8.59 4.77 1.17
N LEU A 36 -7.67 4.15 1.92
CA LEU A 36 -7.93 2.90 2.67
C LEU A 36 -9.05 3.08 3.70
N LYS A 37 -9.03 4.17 4.49
CA LYS A 37 -10.12 4.47 5.43
C LYS A 37 -11.47 4.58 4.72
N ASN A 38 -11.52 5.27 3.58
CA ASN A 38 -12.74 5.39 2.77
C ASN A 38 -13.19 4.06 2.16
N LYS A 39 -12.30 3.07 2.06
CA LYS A 39 -12.60 1.68 1.66
C LYS A 39 -12.89 0.75 2.84
N GLY A 40 -13.09 1.30 4.04
CA GLY A 40 -13.49 0.56 5.23
C GLY A 40 -12.36 -0.16 5.97
N PHE A 41 -11.10 0.18 5.68
CA PHE A 41 -9.96 -0.32 6.45
C PHE A 41 -9.78 0.46 7.75
N LYS A 42 -9.51 -0.25 8.85
CA LYS A 42 -9.02 0.34 10.10
C LYS A 42 -7.50 0.37 10.07
N ILE A 43 -6.92 1.56 10.00
CA ILE A 43 -5.45 1.73 10.06
C ILE A 43 -4.97 1.34 11.46
N ILE A 44 -4.01 0.41 11.55
CA ILE A 44 -3.39 -0.02 12.80
C ILE A 44 -2.12 0.80 13.05
N THR A 45 -1.21 0.84 12.08
CA THR A 45 0.01 1.65 12.15
C THR A 45 0.50 1.99 10.74
N THR A 46 1.34 3.02 10.65
CA THR A 46 2.05 3.39 9.41
C THR A 46 3.54 3.51 9.67
N ASN A 47 4.37 3.31 8.65
CA ASN A 47 5.83 3.33 8.74
C ASN A 47 6.35 2.37 9.81
N PHE A 48 5.85 1.12 9.80
CA PHE A 48 6.28 0.10 10.75
C PHE A 48 7.67 -0.39 10.39
N ARG A 49 8.65 -0.07 11.22
CA ARG A 49 10.07 -0.32 10.97
C ARG A 49 10.65 -1.40 11.88
N THR A 50 11.50 -2.22 11.30
CA THR A 50 12.34 -3.19 12.00
C THR A 50 13.77 -3.08 11.46
N ARG A 51 14.72 -3.81 12.05
CA ARG A 51 16.11 -3.84 11.57
C ARG A 51 16.25 -4.38 10.13
N ILE A 52 15.29 -5.17 9.66
CA ILE A 52 15.37 -5.87 8.36
C ILE A 52 14.56 -5.19 7.25
N GLY A 53 13.77 -4.19 7.58
CA GLY A 53 12.91 -3.49 6.63
C GLY A 53 11.70 -2.83 7.27
N GLU A 54 10.83 -2.32 6.41
CA GLU A 54 9.65 -1.56 6.79
C GLU A 54 8.40 -1.95 5.98
N ILE A 55 7.24 -1.66 6.55
CA ILE A 55 5.93 -1.76 5.92
C ILE A 55 5.26 -0.38 6.04
N ASP A 56 4.81 0.17 4.91
CA ASP A 56 4.28 1.54 4.85
C ASP A 56 2.97 1.67 5.64
N ILE A 57 2.03 0.74 5.44
CA ILE A 57 0.73 0.75 6.13
C ILE A 57 0.37 -0.67 6.57
N ILE A 58 -0.05 -0.79 7.83
CA ILE A 58 -0.68 -2.01 8.36
C ILE A 58 -2.11 -1.65 8.76
N ALA A 59 -3.08 -2.37 8.23
CA ALA A 59 -4.50 -2.11 8.44
C ALA A 59 -5.28 -3.41 8.64
N SER A 60 -6.47 -3.34 9.23
CA SER A 60 -7.38 -4.47 9.35
C SER A 60 -8.71 -4.21 8.66
N ARG A 61 -9.32 -5.28 8.16
CA ARG A 61 -10.67 -5.25 7.59
C ARG A 61 -11.28 -6.65 7.62
N ARG A 62 -12.47 -6.79 8.21
CA ARG A 62 -13.26 -8.05 8.16
C ARG A 62 -12.48 -9.33 8.58
N GLY A 63 -11.69 -9.25 9.65
CA GLY A 63 -10.90 -10.40 10.13
C GLY A 63 -9.58 -10.62 9.36
N GLU A 64 -9.27 -9.77 8.39
CA GLU A 64 -8.03 -9.77 7.64
C GLU A 64 -7.09 -8.67 8.17
N ILE A 65 -5.78 -8.95 8.15
CA ILE A 65 -4.74 -7.97 8.37
C ILE A 65 -3.92 -7.77 7.09
N HIS A 66 -3.85 -6.52 6.67
CA HIS A 66 -3.29 -6.09 5.41
C HIS A 66 -1.95 -5.40 5.65
N PHE A 67 -0.89 -5.98 5.11
CA PHE A 67 0.45 -5.40 5.04
C PHE A 67 0.62 -4.76 3.67
N ILE A 68 0.55 -3.43 3.62
CA ILE A 68 0.37 -2.67 2.40
C ILE A 68 1.63 -1.86 2.11
N GLU A 69 2.23 -2.12 0.95
CA GLU A 69 3.27 -1.27 0.37
C GLU A 69 2.62 -0.18 -0.51
N VAL A 70 3.07 1.06 -0.37
CA VAL A 70 2.59 2.22 -1.13
C VAL A 70 3.67 2.65 -2.12
N LYS A 71 3.31 2.82 -3.41
CA LYS A 71 4.20 3.48 -4.36
C LYS A 71 3.54 4.66 -5.03
N ALA A 72 4.26 5.78 -4.99
CA ALA A 72 3.88 7.04 -5.61
C ALA A 72 4.68 7.29 -6.87
N ARG A 73 4.05 7.72 -7.97
CA ARG A 73 4.75 8.13 -9.20
C ARG A 73 4.10 9.35 -9.85
N ARG A 74 4.92 10.18 -10.49
CA ARG A 74 4.47 11.38 -11.22
C ARG A 74 3.95 11.06 -12.63
N SER A 75 4.43 10.00 -13.27
CA SER A 75 3.97 9.55 -14.59
C SER A 75 3.06 8.32 -14.51
N SER A 76 2.26 8.10 -15.55
CA SER A 76 1.38 6.94 -15.73
C SER A 76 2.08 5.73 -16.38
N GLU A 77 3.37 5.85 -16.68
CA GLU A 77 4.13 4.77 -17.33
C GLU A 77 4.40 3.65 -16.31
N TYR A 78 3.64 2.58 -16.45
CA TYR A 78 3.97 1.27 -15.90
C TYR A 78 4.97 0.58 -16.84
N GLY A 79 6.11 0.12 -16.30
CA GLY A 79 6.59 -1.21 -16.68
C GLY A 79 5.61 -2.23 -16.10
N SER A 80 5.36 -3.37 -16.75
CA SER A 80 4.17 -4.19 -16.46
C SER A 80 3.97 -4.50 -14.96
N PRO A 81 2.72 -4.61 -14.47
CA PRO A 81 2.43 -5.04 -13.10
C PRO A 81 3.17 -6.34 -12.71
N GLN A 82 3.42 -7.21 -13.69
CA GLN A 82 4.17 -8.45 -13.57
C GLN A 82 5.69 -8.26 -13.43
N GLU A 83 6.30 -7.26 -14.08
CA GLU A 83 7.75 -6.99 -13.98
C GLU A 83 8.15 -6.32 -12.65
N ALA A 84 7.19 -5.71 -11.95
CA ALA A 84 7.42 -4.95 -10.72
C ALA A 84 6.97 -5.67 -9.43
N VAL A 85 6.61 -6.96 -9.49
CA VAL A 85 6.48 -7.80 -8.30
C VAL A 85 7.88 -8.05 -7.75
N ASN A 86 8.38 -7.06 -7.02
CA ASN A 86 9.69 -7.09 -6.39
C ASN A 86 9.71 -8.19 -5.34
N LYS A 87 10.05 -9.43 -5.75
CA LYS A 87 10.11 -10.62 -4.90
C LYS A 87 10.91 -10.36 -3.62
N ARG A 88 11.97 -9.55 -3.72
CA ARG A 88 12.79 -9.14 -2.57
C ARG A 88 11.96 -8.31 -1.58
N LYS A 89 11.18 -7.35 -2.08
CA LYS A 89 10.30 -6.53 -1.26
C LYS A 89 9.20 -7.35 -0.59
N LEU A 90 8.56 -8.27 -1.32
CA LEU A 90 7.58 -9.19 -0.72
C LEU A 90 8.22 -10.07 0.36
N ALA A 91 9.41 -10.62 0.11
CA ALA A 91 10.16 -11.38 1.10
C ALA A 91 10.51 -10.54 2.35
N THR A 92 10.86 -9.27 2.19
CA THR A 92 11.05 -8.34 3.31
C THR A 92 9.74 -8.15 4.08
N ILE A 93 8.63 -7.85 3.41
CA ILE A 93 7.33 -7.63 4.05
C ILE A 93 6.90 -8.88 4.83
N LEU A 94 7.05 -10.07 4.25
CA LEU A 94 6.77 -11.36 4.91
C LEU A 94 7.58 -11.55 6.20
N ARG A 95 8.85 -11.14 6.22
CA ARG A 95 9.66 -11.23 7.44
C ARG A 95 9.25 -10.16 8.44
N VAL A 96 8.99 -8.92 8.00
CA VAL A 96 8.58 -7.82 8.87
C VAL A 96 7.20 -8.09 9.49
N SER A 97 6.28 -8.72 8.77
CA SER A 97 4.95 -9.09 9.28
C SER A 97 5.05 -10.08 10.45
N GLN A 98 6.02 -10.99 10.43
CA GLN A 98 6.27 -11.89 11.57
C GLN A 98 6.68 -11.13 12.83
N PHE A 99 7.49 -10.06 12.71
CA PHE A 99 7.82 -9.20 13.85
C PHE A 99 6.61 -8.42 14.34
N PHE A 100 5.76 -7.97 13.42
CA PHE A 100 4.50 -7.33 13.78
C PHE A 100 3.62 -8.27 14.60
N LEU A 101 3.38 -9.51 14.14
CA LEU A 101 2.53 -10.48 14.84
C LEU A 101 3.08 -10.91 16.20
N LYS A 102 4.40 -10.90 16.39
CA LYS A 102 5.02 -11.10 17.71
C LYS A 102 4.75 -9.94 18.66
N LYS A 103 4.71 -8.71 18.14
CA LYS A 103 4.47 -7.49 18.92
C LYS A 103 2.98 -7.27 19.23
N PHE A 104 2.09 -7.71 18.34
CA PHE A 104 0.65 -7.53 18.42
C PHE A 104 -0.07 -8.89 18.31
N PRO A 105 -0.05 -9.71 19.37
CA PRO A 105 -0.58 -11.08 19.35
C PRO A 105 -2.11 -11.14 19.14
N GLU A 106 -2.83 -10.04 19.35
CA GLU A 106 -4.26 -9.93 19.09
C GLU A 106 -4.63 -10.13 17.61
N TYR A 107 -3.68 -9.95 16.68
CA TYR A 107 -3.88 -10.19 15.24
C TYR A 107 -3.35 -11.56 14.78
N LYS A 108 -2.89 -12.43 15.68
CA LYS A 108 -2.26 -13.72 15.32
C LYS A 108 -3.20 -14.67 14.55
N ASN A 109 -4.50 -14.54 14.77
CA ASN A 109 -5.53 -15.38 14.13
C ASN A 109 -6.22 -14.69 12.94
N PHE A 110 -5.74 -13.50 12.52
CA PHE A 110 -6.27 -12.83 11.33
C PHE A 110 -5.67 -13.42 10.07
N ASP A 111 -6.45 -13.41 8.98
CA ASP A 111 -5.94 -13.78 7.66
C ASP A 111 -4.94 -12.72 7.18
N LEU A 112 -3.72 -13.13 6.86
CA LEU A 112 -2.66 -12.22 6.43
C LEU A 112 -2.80 -11.92 4.94
N LYS A 113 -2.85 -10.65 4.59
CA LYS A 113 -2.90 -10.15 3.21
C LYS A 113 -1.69 -9.26 2.93
N TYR A 114 -1.09 -9.44 1.76
CA TYR A 114 0.08 -8.68 1.31
C TYR A 114 -0.29 -7.89 0.08
N ASP A 115 -0.54 -6.60 0.26
CA ASP A 115 -1.14 -5.78 -0.79
C ASP A 115 -0.19 -4.71 -1.29
N PHE A 116 -0.51 -4.20 -2.46
CA PHE A 116 0.17 -3.06 -3.05
C PHE A 116 -0.82 -1.96 -3.41
N LEU A 117 -0.46 -0.72 -3.08
CA LEU A 117 -1.22 0.47 -3.45
C LEU A 117 -0.36 1.43 -4.27
N GLY A 118 -0.61 1.46 -5.57
CA GLY A 118 -0.06 2.45 -6.49
C GLY A 118 -0.86 3.75 -6.45
N ILE A 119 -0.17 4.88 -6.43
CA ILE A 119 -0.75 6.22 -6.58
C ILE A 119 -0.01 6.96 -7.70
N SER A 120 -0.75 7.39 -8.73
CA SER A 120 -0.21 8.20 -9.84
C SER A 120 -0.82 9.59 -9.89
N PHE A 121 -0.01 10.58 -10.27
CA PHE A 121 -0.32 12.02 -10.21
C PHE A 121 -0.16 12.73 -11.57
N LYS A 122 -0.71 12.15 -12.64
CA LYS A 122 -0.60 12.71 -13.99
C LYS A 122 -1.57 13.89 -14.20
N ASP A 123 -2.77 13.62 -14.72
CA ASP A 123 -3.83 14.62 -14.92
C ASP A 123 -4.82 14.67 -13.74
N ARG A 124 -4.83 13.58 -12.96
CA ARG A 124 -5.65 13.34 -11.76
C ARG A 124 -4.93 12.35 -10.85
N ILE A 125 -5.36 12.28 -9.60
CA ILE A 125 -4.89 11.23 -8.69
C ILE A 125 -5.61 9.93 -9.05
N ASN A 126 -4.84 8.89 -9.41
CA ASN A 126 -5.39 7.53 -9.59
C ASN A 126 -4.81 6.59 -8.54
N TYR A 127 -5.66 5.71 -8.04
CA TYR A 127 -5.32 4.65 -7.08
C TYR A 127 -5.43 3.29 -7.76
N GLU A 128 -4.42 2.47 -7.59
CA GLU A 128 -4.38 1.09 -8.05
C GLU A 128 -4.08 0.18 -6.86
N PHE A 129 -5.07 -0.61 -6.45
CA PHE A 129 -4.94 -1.53 -5.35
C PHE A 129 -4.86 -2.96 -5.88
N ILE A 130 -3.73 -3.62 -5.62
CA ILE A 130 -3.49 -5.01 -5.99
C ILE A 130 -3.55 -5.82 -4.69
N PRO A 131 -4.68 -6.52 -4.43
CA PRO A 131 -4.83 -7.31 -3.23
C PRO A 131 -4.02 -8.60 -3.32
N ASP A 132 -3.56 -9.07 -2.15
CA ASP A 132 -3.09 -10.44 -1.91
C ASP A 132 -2.10 -10.94 -2.97
N ILE A 133 -0.97 -10.23 -3.09
CA ILE A 133 0.08 -10.58 -4.04
C ILE A 133 0.73 -11.89 -3.60
N VAL A 134 0.39 -12.96 -4.32
CA VAL A 134 1.03 -14.26 -4.22
C VAL A 134 1.99 -14.42 -5.42
N LEU A 135 3.20 -14.90 -5.16
CA LEU A 135 4.20 -15.25 -6.17
C LEU A 135 4.08 -16.71 -6.60
#